data_AF-A0A1Q9PHY8-F1
#
_entry.id   AF-A0A1Q9PHY8-F1
#
_cell.length_a   1.000
_cell.length_b   1.000
_cell.length_c   1.000
_cell.angle_alpha   90.00
_cell.angle_beta   90.00
_cell.angle_gamma   90.00
#
_symmetry.space_group_name_H-M   'P 1'
#
loop_
_entity.id
_entity.type
_entity.pdbx_description
1 polymer ?
#
loop_
_entity_poly.entity_id
_entity_poly.type
_entity_poly.pdbx_seq_one_letter_code
_entity_poly.pdbx_strand_id
1 'polypeptide(L)' 'MYFEVLLDAILGERQIFHVVECPVCENEEVYYEDAESKELIGRACSHCNFVQKFNFEKV' A
#
# COMPACT_ATOMS: atom_id res chain seq x y z
N MET A 1 -0.42 1.72 -15.89
CA MET A 1 -0.67 0.27 -16.08
C MET A 1 0.37 -0.64 -15.42
N TYR A 2 1.60 -0.22 -15.07
CA TYR A 2 2.56 -1.09 -14.35
C TYR A 2 2.38 -1.08 -12.84
N PHE A 3 2.01 0.06 -12.26
CA PHE A 3 1.88 0.23 -10.81
C PHE A 3 0.75 -0.62 -10.19
N GLU A 4 -0.43 -0.66 -10.81
CA GLU A 4 -1.54 -1.50 -10.31
C GLU A 4 -1.18 -2.99 -10.29
N VAL A 5 -0.47 -3.49 -11.30
CA VAL A 5 -0.01 -4.88 -11.34
C VAL A 5 1.01 -5.15 -10.23
N LEU A 6 1.91 -4.21 -9.95
CA LEU A 6 2.87 -4.31 -8.85
C LEU A 6 2.16 -4.32 -7.48
N LEU A 7 1.17 -3.44 -7.32
CA LEU A 7 0.32 -3.38 -6.14
C LEU A 7 -0.43 -4.70 -5.93
N ASP A 8 -1.07 -5.25 -6.96
CA ASP A 8 -1.79 -6.53 -6.91
C ASP A 8 -0.86 -7.69 -6.55
N ALA A 9 0.35 -7.72 -7.13
CA ALA A 9 1.34 -8.76 -6.86
C ALA A 9 1.86 -8.74 -5.42
N ILE A 10 1.93 -7.57 -4.77
CA ILE A 10 2.51 -7.41 -3.43
C ILE A 10 1.43 -7.44 -2.34
N LEU A 11 0.38 -6.63 -2.50
CA LEU A 11 -0.66 -6.41 -1.48
C LEU A 11 -1.90 -7.29 -1.71
N GLY A 12 -2.20 -7.69 -2.94
CA GLY A 12 -3.41 -8.44 -3.26
C GLY A 12 -4.68 -7.59 -3.14
N GLU A 13 -5.79 -8.23 -2.74
CA GLU A 13 -7.07 -7.54 -2.52
C GLU A 13 -6.94 -6.55 -1.36
N ARG A 14 -7.42 -5.32 -1.56
CA ARG A 14 -7.12 -4.20 -0.68
C ARG A 14 -8.17 -3.09 -0.79
N GLN A 15 -8.30 -2.31 0.28
CA GLN A 15 -9.09 -1.09 0.31
C GLN A 15 -8.23 0.09 0.76
N ILE A 16 -8.55 1.29 0.28
CA ILE A 16 -7.86 2.51 0.69
C ILE A 16 -8.27 2.80 2.14
N PHE A 17 -7.28 2.82 3.04
CA PHE A 17 -7.48 3.16 4.44
C PHE A 17 -7.21 4.65 4.69
N HIS A 18 -6.06 5.15 4.21
CA HIS A 18 -5.65 6.52 4.44
C HIS A 18 -4.72 7.03 3.33
N VAL A 19 -4.69 8.34 3.13
CA VAL A 19 -3.79 9.00 2.16
C VAL A 19 -3.00 10.08 2.90
N VAL A 20 -1.68 10.04 2.75
CA VAL A 20 -0.73 10.98 3.37
C VAL A 20 0.26 11.47 2.33
N GLU A 21 1.12 12.41 2.73
CA GLU A 21 2.25 12.84 1.91
C GLU A 21 3.41 11.84 1.99
N CYS A 22 3.91 11.43 0.83
CA CYS A 22 5.02 10.49 0.70
C CYS A 22 6.31 11.17 1.17
N PRO A 23 7.04 10.60 2.14
CA PRO A 23 8.26 11.22 2.67
C PRO A 23 9.44 11.20 1.67
N VAL A 24 9.30 10.50 0.54
CA VAL A 24 10.34 10.37 -0.49
C VAL A 24 10.19 11.39 -1.61
N CYS A 25 8.96 11.64 -2.05
CA CYS A 25 8.70 12.44 -3.24
C CYS A 25 7.64 13.53 -3.04
N GLU A 26 7.14 13.72 -1.81
CA GLU A 26 6.19 14.77 -1.42
C GLU A 26 4.85 14.72 -2.19
N ASN A 27 4.56 13.60 -2.86
CA ASN A 27 3.29 13.31 -3.53
C ASN A 27 2.40 12.41 -2.64
N GLU A 28 1.30 11.89 -3.17
CA GLU A 28 0.39 11.04 -2.40
C GLU A 28 0.96 9.63 -2.13
N GLU A 29 0.98 9.24 -0.85
CA GLU A 29 1.21 7.88 -0.37
C GLU A 29 -0.08 7.33 0.22
N VAL A 30 -0.49 6.17 -0.28
CA VAL A 30 -1.75 5.52 0.08
C VAL A 30 -1.45 4.33 0.99
N TYR A 31 -2.12 4.28 2.13
CA TYR A 31 -2.15 3.17 3.05
C TYR A 31 -3.34 2.29 2.76
N TYR A 32 -3.12 0.98 2.74
CA TYR A 32 -4.11 -0.01 2.38
C TYR A 32 -4.41 -0.96 3.53
N GLU A 33 -5.68 -1.31 3.67
CA GLU A 33 -6.16 -2.36 4.56
C GLU A 33 -6.70 -3.55 3.76
N ASP A 34 -6.70 -4.73 4.38
CA ASP A 34 -7.40 -5.90 3.88
C ASP A 34 -8.91 -5.64 3.85
N ALA A 35 -9.56 -6.03 2.76
CA ALA A 35 -10.99 -5.80 2.58
C ALA A 35 -11.86 -6.55 3.61
N GLU A 36 -11.41 -7.74 4.04
CA GLU A 36 -12.15 -8.65 4.91
C GLU A 36 -11.76 -8.47 6.38
N SER A 37 -10.46 -8.50 6.70
CA SER A 37 -9.96 -8.45 8.08
C SER A 37 -9.84 -7.04 8.65
N LYS A 38 -9.85 -6.01 7.79
CA LYS A 38 -9.61 -4.60 8.17
C LYS A 38 -8.24 -4.36 8.81
N GLU A 39 -7.31 -5.29 8.64
CA GLU A 39 -5.94 -5.11 9.07
C GLU A 39 -5.16 -4.28 8.06
N LEU A 40 -4.29 -3.40 8.52
CA LEU A 40 -3.41 -2.64 7.65
C LEU A 40 -2.41 -3.59 6.98
N ILE A 41 -2.40 -3.66 5.65
CA ILE A 41 -1.58 -4.65 4.91
C ILE A 41 -0.37 -4.03 4.22
N GLY A 42 -0.38 -2.71 4.01
CA GLY A 42 0.74 -2.05 3.35
C GLY A 42 0.49 -0.61 2.97
N ARG A 43 1.43 -0.07 2.22
CA ARG A 43 1.37 1.28 1.65
C ARG A 43 2.02 1.33 0.29
N ALA A 44 1.65 2.31 -0.52
CA ALA A 44 2.28 2.54 -1.81
C ALA A 44 2.18 4.00 -2.27
N CYS A 45 3.13 4.42 -3.10
CA CYS A 45 3.11 5.70 -3.78
C CYS A 45 3.32 5.48 -5.29
N SER A 46 2.35 5.95 -6.08
CA SER A 46 2.33 5.77 -7.54
C SER A 46 3.37 6.62 -8.26
N HIS A 47 3.79 7.74 -7.66
CA HIS A 47 4.78 8.65 -8.25
C HIS A 47 6.20 8.07 -8.20
N CYS A 48 6.61 7.53 -7.05
CA CYS A 48 7.92 6.90 -6.91
C CYS A 48 7.92 5.39 -7.23
N ASN A 49 6.77 4.81 -7.60
CA ASN A 49 6.57 3.38 -7.83
C ASN A 49 6.97 2.52 -6.61
N PHE A 50 6.82 3.06 -5.41
CA PHE A 50 7.13 2.35 -4.17
C PHE A 50 5.92 1.58 -3.69
N VAL A 51 6.12 0.31 -3.31
CA VAL A 51 5.09 -0.54 -2.69
C VAL A 51 5.74 -1.30 -1.55
N GLN A 52 5.12 -1.27 -0.38
CA GLN A 52 5.60 -1.96 0.82
C GLN A 52 4.45 -2.74 1.46
N LYS A 53 4.64 -4.05 1.62
CA LYS A 53 3.77 -4.90 2.43
C LYS A 53 4.21 -4.85 3.89
N PHE A 54 3.25 -4.77 4.80
CA PHE A 54 3.50 -4.96 6.22
C PHE A 54 3.34 -6.43 6.55
N ASN A 55 4.46 -7.08 6.92
CA ASN A 55 4.42 -8.41 7.50
C ASN A 55 4.31 -8.25 9.02
N PHE A 56 3.10 -8.39 9.54
CA PHE A 56 2.92 -8.62 10.96
C PHE A 56 3.16 -10.11 11.21
N GLU A 57 4.44 -10.52 11.26
CA GLU A 57 4.76 -11.79 11.90
C GLU A 57 4.34 -11.64 13.37
N LYS A 58 3.24 -12.31 13.75
CA LYS A 58 2.82 -12.41 15.15
C LYS A 58 3.95 -13.17 15.89
N VAL A 59 4.82 -12.42 16.55
CA VAL A 59 5.84 -12.93 17.48
C VAL A 59 5.14 -13.51 18.71
#